data_AF-A0A9E4CWR2-F1
#
_entry.id   AF-A0A9E4CWR2-F1
#
_cell.length_a   1.000
_cell.length_b   1.000
_cell.length_c   1.000
_cell.angle_alpha   90.00
_cell.angle_beta   90.00
_cell.angle_gamma   90.00
#
_symmetry.space_group_name_H-M   'P 1'
#
loop_
_entity.id
_entity.type
_entity.pdbx_description
1 polymer ?
#
loop_
_entity_poly.entity_id
_entity_poly.type
_entity_poly.pdbx_seq_one_letter_code
_entity_poly.pdbx_strand_id
1 'polypeptide(L)'
;MTAVIQAFTCGHLTIPTGFLLAGRDGTTRVPITSYLVDHPKGRLVFDTGLHLSTQTDSAAHIGEVLHAFHEFDYGDGEDIAARLEPVERSVEPSRPHVERQRRFTSTGGWDVRMRGCAAVERALPYA
;
A
#
# COMPACT_ATOMS: atom_id res chain seq x y z
N MET A 1 -16.19 22.12 -0.90
CA MET A 1 -15.71 21.04 0.00
C MET A 1 -14.40 20.54 -0.57
N THR A 2 -13.37 20.40 0.25
CA THR A 2 -12.01 20.03 -0.17
C THR A 2 -11.63 18.71 0.47
N ALA A 3 -10.95 17.85 -0.28
CA ALA A 3 -10.30 16.65 0.25
C ALA A 3 -8.80 16.90 0.37
N VAL A 4 -8.16 16.34 1.39
CA VAL A 4 -6.70 16.34 1.52
C VAL A 4 -6.19 14.96 1.12
N ILE A 5 -5.17 14.94 0.28
CA ILE A 5 -4.48 13.70 -0.13
C ILE A 5 -3.09 13.72 0.48
N GLN A 6 -2.77 12.70 1.25
CA GLN A 6 -1.43 12.46 1.79
C GLN A 6 -0.83 11.25 1.07
N ALA A 7 0.37 11.41 0.53
CA ALA A 7 1.12 10.34 -0.12
C ALA A 7 2.19 9.80 0.85
N PHE A 8 2.31 8.49 0.92
CA PHE A 8 3.32 7.79 1.70
C PHE A 8 4.18 6.95 0.77
N THR A 9 5.49 7.00 0.96
CA THR A 9 6.40 6.02 0.37
C THR A 9 6.50 4.84 1.33
N CYS A 10 6.06 3.67 0.89
CA CYS A 10 6.02 2.43 1.67
C CYS A 10 7.06 1.44 1.16
N GLY A 11 8.33 1.86 1.21
CA GLY A 11 9.47 1.14 0.62
C GLY A 11 9.72 1.47 -0.85
N HIS A 12 10.73 0.80 -1.40
CA HIS A 12 11.14 0.90 -2.80
C HIS A 12 11.40 -0.48 -3.39
N LEU A 13 11.22 -0.59 -4.71
CA LEU A 13 11.64 -1.75 -5.48
C LEU A 13 12.64 -1.33 -6.54
N THR A 14 13.72 -2.09 -6.70
CA THR A 14 14.54 -2.03 -7.90
C THR A 14 14.13 -3.19 -8.82
N ILE A 15 13.67 -2.86 -10.03
CA ILE A 15 13.15 -3.80 -11.02
C ILE A 15 13.76 -3.54 -12.40
N PRO A 16 13.74 -4.52 -13.33
CA PRO A 16 14.07 -4.27 -14.72
C PRO A 16 13.27 -3.09 -15.28
N THR A 17 13.94 -2.11 -15.87
CA THR A 17 13.30 -0.93 -16.45
C THR A 17 12.27 -1.33 -17.51
N GLY A 18 12.51 -2.44 -18.21
CA GLY A 18 11.59 -3.04 -19.18
C GLY A 18 10.21 -3.41 -18.62
N PHE A 19 10.07 -3.59 -17.30
CA PHE A 19 8.77 -3.80 -16.65
C PHE A 19 7.92 -2.52 -16.60
N LEU A 20 8.57 -1.35 -16.64
CA LEU A 20 7.92 -0.05 -16.60
C LEU A 20 7.84 0.60 -17.98
N LEU A 21 8.90 0.47 -18.77
CA LEU A 21 9.10 1.15 -20.04
C LEU A 21 9.53 0.14 -21.11
N ALA A 22 8.63 -0.17 -22.04
CA ALA A 22 8.87 -1.14 -23.10
C ALA A 22 10.13 -0.80 -23.92
N GLY A 23 10.96 -1.82 -24.18
CA GLY A 23 12.19 -1.69 -24.97
C GLY A 23 13.34 -0.97 -24.25
N ARG A 24 13.27 -0.82 -22.92
CA ARG A 24 14.35 -0.23 -22.11
C ARG A 24 15.08 -1.29 -21.31
N ASP A 25 16.40 -1.23 -21.37
CA ASP A 25 17.31 -2.07 -20.59
C ASP A 25 17.66 -1.43 -19.24
N GLY A 26 18.34 -2.20 -18.39
CA GLY A 26 18.81 -1.77 -17.07
C GLY A 26 17.76 -1.97 -15.98
N THR A 27 18.04 -1.39 -14.81
CA THR A 27 17.16 -1.43 -13.64
C THR A 27 16.72 -0.03 -13.25
N THR A 28 15.51 0.08 -12.70
CA THR A 28 14.96 1.32 -12.16
C THR A 28 14.49 1.07 -10.74
N ARG A 29 14.92 1.95 -9.84
CA ARG A 29 14.40 2.02 -8.48
C ARG A 29 13.16 2.90 -8.46
N VAL A 30 12.04 2.34 -8.00
CA VAL A 30 10.75 3.03 -7.90
C VAL A 30 10.25 3.07 -6.45
N PRO A 31 9.63 4.18 -6.02
CA PRO A 31 8.94 4.22 -4.75
C PRO A 31 7.64 3.43 -4.84
N ILE A 32 7.35 2.63 -3.82
CA ILE A 32 6.03 2.04 -3.65
C ILE A 32 5.21 3.05 -2.85
N THR A 33 4.03 3.41 -3.36
CA THR A 33 3.26 4.52 -2.80
C THR A 33 1.87 4.10 -2.35
N SER A 34 1.46 4.57 -1.18
CA SER A 34 0.09 4.47 -0.69
C SER A 34 -0.45 5.86 -0.41
N TYR A 35 -1.76 6.05 -0.54
CA TYR A 35 -2.38 7.38 -0.39
C TYR A 35 -3.54 7.34 0.59
N LEU A 36 -3.55 8.26 1.56
CA LEU A 36 -4.71 8.54 2.39
C LEU A 36 -5.46 9.74 1.80
N VAL A 37 -6.77 9.58 1.59
CA VAL A 37 -7.65 10.70 1.26
C VAL A 37 -8.54 10.97 2.45
N ASP A 38 -8.32 12.12 3.10
CA ASP A 38 -9.21 12.67 4.12
C ASP A 38 -10.28 13.53 3.45
N HIS A 39 -11.47 12.94 3.28
CA HIS A 39 -12.62 13.60 2.70
C HIS A 39 -13.67 13.90 3.80
N PRO A 40 -14.46 14.98 3.71
CA PRO A 40 -15.49 15.30 4.71
C PRO A 40 -16.55 14.21 4.95
N LYS A 41 -16.67 13.23 4.03
CA LYS A 41 -17.59 12.07 4.13
C LYS A 41 -16.94 10.82 4.72
N GLY A 42 -15.65 10.88 5.05
CA GLY A 42 -14.89 9.75 5.55
C GLY A 42 -13.49 9.67 4.92
N ARG A 43 -12.66 8.82 5.51
CA ARG A 43 -11.32 8.53 5.02
C ARG A 43 -11.30 7.31 4.14
N LEU A 44 -10.36 7.28 3.21
CA LEU A 44 -10.08 6.13 2.37
C LEU A 44 -8.58 6.02 2.12
N VAL A 45 -8.11 4.78 2.01
CA VAL A 45 -6.73 4.45 1.65
C VAL A 45 -6.72 3.84 0.26
N PHE A 46 -5.85 4.35 -0.61
CA PHE A 46 -5.54 3.80 -1.92
C PHE A 46 -4.17 3.13 -1.89
N ASP A 47 -4.14 1.88 -2.35
CA ASP A 47 -2.99 0.97 -2.23
C ASP A 47 -2.56 0.71 -0.76
N THR A 48 -1.80 -0.34 -0.53
CA THR A 48 -1.29 -0.72 0.80
C THR A 48 0.21 -0.99 0.83
N GLY A 49 0.89 -0.82 -0.31
CA GLY A 49 2.33 -0.98 -0.41
C GLY A 49 2.80 -2.44 -0.35
N LEU A 50 3.99 -2.66 0.18
CA LEU A 50 4.66 -3.97 0.22
C LEU A 50 4.22 -4.82 1.42
N HIS A 51 4.24 -6.14 1.27
CA HIS A 51 3.91 -7.05 2.38
C HIS A 51 5.01 -7.06 3.44
N LEU A 52 4.65 -7.11 4.72
CA LEU A 52 5.62 -7.24 5.81
C LEU A 52 6.57 -8.44 5.62
N SER A 53 6.10 -9.59 5.12
CA SER A 53 6.98 -10.74 4.85
C SER A 53 8.09 -10.43 3.85
N THR A 54 7.92 -9.44 2.96
CA THR A 54 8.97 -9.06 2.01
C THR A 54 10.13 -8.29 2.64
N GLN A 55 10.00 -7.84 3.90
CA GLN A 55 11.11 -7.27 4.66
C GLN A 55 12.14 -8.33 5.08
N THR A 56 11.70 -9.57 5.27
CA THR A 56 12.53 -10.65 5.84
C THR A 56 12.78 -11.79 4.86
N ASP A 57 11.75 -12.23 4.14
CA ASP A 57 11.82 -13.33 3.19
C ASP A 57 10.87 -13.07 2.00
N SER A 58 11.34 -12.23 1.08
CA SER A 58 10.56 -11.90 -0.11
C SER A 58 10.41 -13.09 -1.06
N ALA A 59 11.40 -13.98 -1.15
CA ALA A 59 11.35 -15.18 -1.99
C ALA A 59 10.22 -16.14 -1.56
N ALA A 60 10.07 -16.39 -0.25
CA ALA A 60 8.95 -17.19 0.25
C ALA A 60 7.59 -16.55 0.00
N HIS A 61 7.53 -15.22 -0.07
CA HIS A 61 6.27 -14.47 -0.24
C HIS A 61 5.83 -14.34 -1.71
N ILE A 62 6.74 -13.96 -2.61
CA ILE A 62 6.41 -13.70 -4.04
C ILE A 62 6.86 -14.83 -4.98
N GLY A 63 7.59 -15.81 -4.46
CA GLY A 63 8.19 -16.89 -5.23
C GLY A 63 9.52 -16.51 -5.88
N GLU A 64 10.38 -17.52 -6.08
CA GLU A 64 11.75 -17.39 -6.57
C GLU A 64 11.87 -16.63 -7.91
N VAL A 65 10.96 -16.87 -8.85
CA VAL A 65 11.01 -16.24 -10.17
C VAL A 65 10.83 -14.74 -10.08
N LEU A 66 9.84 -14.27 -9.30
CA LEU A 66 9.63 -12.83 -9.13
C LEU A 66 10.74 -12.23 -8.27
N HIS A 67 11.17 -12.93 -7.22
CA HIS A 67 12.29 -12.50 -6.38
C HIS A 67 13.57 -12.25 -7.18
N ALA A 68 13.89 -13.11 -8.15
CA ALA A 68 15.05 -12.93 -9.02
C ALA A 68 15.06 -11.61 -9.83
N PHE A 69 13.90 -10.98 -10.03
CA PHE A 69 13.77 -9.69 -10.73
C PHE A 69 13.44 -8.50 -9.81
N HIS A 70 13.28 -8.71 -8.50
CA HIS A 70 12.85 -7.68 -7.57
C HIS A 70 13.80 -7.59 -6.39
N GLU A 71 14.51 -6.47 -6.28
CA GLU A 71 15.23 -6.10 -5.07
C GLU A 71 14.34 -5.22 -4.20
N PHE A 72 14.16 -5.63 -2.94
CA PHE A 72 13.32 -4.95 -1.96
C PHE A 72 14.18 -4.07 -1.07
N ASP A 73 13.90 -2.77 -1.08
CA ASP A 73 14.38 -1.85 -0.05
C ASP A 73 13.16 -1.42 0.76
N TYR A 74 12.86 -2.24 1.76
CA TYR A 74 11.68 -2.14 2.59
C TYR A 74 12.04 -2.54 4.02
N GLY A 75 12.19 -1.52 4.87
CA GLY A 75 12.59 -1.65 6.26
C GLY A 75 11.43 -1.53 7.24
N ASP A 76 11.77 -1.74 8.51
CA ASP A 76 10.82 -1.61 9.62
C ASP A 76 10.25 -0.18 9.70
N GLY A 77 8.94 -0.05 9.95
CA GLY A 77 8.23 1.23 9.97
C GLY A 77 7.95 1.87 8.60
N GLU A 78 8.30 1.19 7.50
CA GLU A 78 7.93 1.64 6.16
C GLU A 78 6.56 1.13 5.69
N ASP A 79 5.93 0.23 6.44
CA ASP A 79 4.60 -0.29 6.12
C ASP A 79 3.51 0.76 6.29
N ILE A 80 2.39 0.57 5.60
CA ILE A 80 1.30 1.56 5.61
C ILE A 80 0.68 1.75 7.01
N ALA A 81 0.68 0.75 7.88
CA ALA A 81 0.14 0.92 9.23
C ALA A 81 1.04 1.87 10.04
N ALA A 82 2.37 1.68 9.99
CA ALA A 82 3.33 2.59 10.61
C ALA A 82 3.23 4.03 10.04
N ARG A 83 2.99 4.17 8.73
CA ARG A 83 2.82 5.49 8.09
C ARG A 83 1.52 6.19 8.50
N LEU A 84 0.46 5.46 8.79
CA LEU A 84 -0.83 6.01 9.20
C LEU A 84 -0.91 6.31 10.70
N GLU A 85 -0.09 5.65 11.53
CA GLU A 85 -0.12 5.77 13.00
C GLU A 85 -0.05 7.23 13.51
N PRO A 86 0.83 8.12 12.99
CA PRO A 86 0.84 9.52 13.40
C PRO A 86 -0.42 10.29 12.98
N VAL A 87 -1.03 9.92 11.85
CA VAL A 87 -2.24 10.56 11.34
C VAL A 87 -3.44 10.14 12.17
N GLU A 88 -3.56 8.86 12.51
CA GLU A 88 -4.63 8.37 13.38
C GLU A 88 -4.57 8.99 14.76
N ARG A 89 -3.38 9.14 15.34
CA ARG A 89 -3.18 9.78 16.65
C ARG A 89 -3.64 11.25 16.67
N SER A 90 -3.64 11.93 15.53
CA SER A 90 -4.02 13.33 15.41
C SER A 90 -5.54 13.57 15.29
N VAL A 91 -6.34 12.51 15.21
CA VAL A 91 -7.75 12.59 14.80
C VAL A 91 -8.71 12.41 15.97
N GLU A 92 -9.68 13.31 16.08
CA GLU A 92 -10.81 13.13 17.00
C GLU A 92 -11.73 11.96 16.54
N PRO A 93 -12.22 11.13 17.48
CA PRO A 93 -12.85 9.83 17.22
C PRO A 93 -14.18 9.83 16.41
N SER A 94 -14.65 10.96 15.90
CA SER A 94 -16.00 11.12 15.34
C SER A 94 -16.14 10.87 13.83
N ARG A 95 -15.07 10.50 13.11
CA ARG A 95 -15.12 10.32 11.64
C ARG A 95 -15.12 8.85 11.21
N PRO A 96 -16.05 8.43 10.33
CA PRO A 96 -16.06 7.09 9.77
C PRO A 96 -14.87 6.88 8.82
N HIS A 97 -14.21 5.71 8.94
CA HIS A 97 -13.16 5.24 8.03
C HIS A 97 -13.78 4.27 7.02
N VAL A 98 -13.50 4.46 5.73
CA VAL A 98 -14.06 3.68 4.61
C VAL A 98 -12.91 3.17 3.75
N GLU A 99 -12.60 1.87 3.87
CA GLU A 99 -11.61 1.22 3.00
C GLU A 99 -12.21 0.94 1.61
N ARG A 100 -11.60 1.48 0.54
CA ARG A 100 -11.98 1.12 -0.84
C ARG A 100 -10.85 1.31 -1.86
N GLN A 101 -10.21 0.22 -2.27
CA GLN A 101 -9.89 -0.02 -3.68
C GLN A 101 -9.80 -1.53 -3.98
N ARG A 102 -10.56 -1.97 -5.00
CA ARG A 102 -10.46 -3.31 -5.56
C ARG A 102 -9.53 -3.27 -6.77
N ARG A 103 -8.34 -3.87 -6.62
CA ARG A 103 -7.48 -4.47 -7.66
C ARG A 103 -6.32 -3.64 -8.26
N PHE A 104 -5.14 -4.29 -8.15
CA PHE A 104 -3.84 -4.12 -8.81
C PHE A 104 -3.07 -2.85 -8.40
N THR A 105 -2.29 -2.87 -7.31
CA THR A 105 -1.11 -3.71 -7.07
C THR A 105 -1.00 -4.20 -5.61
N SER A 106 -1.23 -5.48 -5.30
CA SER A 106 -0.90 -6.00 -3.96
C SER A 106 -0.89 -7.52 -3.91
N THR A 107 0.31 -8.12 -3.93
CA THR A 107 0.49 -9.48 -3.37
C THR A 107 0.86 -9.43 -1.89
N GLY A 108 0.87 -8.26 -1.24
CA GLY A 108 0.99 -8.19 0.21
C GLY A 108 -0.33 -8.47 0.91
N GLY A 109 -0.37 -9.62 1.58
CA GLY A 109 -1.45 -10.07 2.45
C GLY A 109 -2.01 -9.01 3.41
N TRP A 110 -3.29 -9.22 3.68
CA TRP A 110 -4.27 -8.36 4.32
C TRP A 110 -4.11 -8.25 5.84
N ASP A 111 -2.91 -7.94 6.34
CA ASP A 111 -2.66 -7.93 7.79
C ASP A 111 -2.62 -6.52 8.43
N VAL A 112 -3.20 -5.52 7.75
CA VAL A 112 -3.41 -4.19 8.34
C VAL A 112 -4.79 -4.15 8.99
N ARG A 113 -4.85 -4.33 10.31
CA ARG A 113 -6.05 -4.04 11.11
C ARG A 113 -5.91 -2.67 11.79
N MET A 114 -6.57 -1.67 11.23
CA MET A 114 -6.67 -0.34 11.84
C MET A 114 -7.58 -0.40 13.08
N ARG A 115 -7.10 0.05 14.24
CA ARG A 115 -7.89 0.02 15.48
C ARG A 115 -9.07 0.99 15.36
N GLY A 116 -10.29 0.49 15.62
CA GLY A 116 -11.51 1.31 15.60
C GLY A 116 -12.19 1.42 14.22
N CYS A 117 -11.69 0.70 13.21
CA CYS A 117 -12.28 0.67 11.88
C CYS A 117 -13.23 -0.53 11.73
N ALA A 118 -14.49 -0.28 11.36
CA ALA A 118 -15.34 -1.33 10.81
C ALA A 118 -14.99 -1.50 9.34
N ALA A 119 -14.46 -2.66 8.94
CA ALA A 119 -14.38 -3.03 7.54
C ALA A 119 -15.81 -3.13 7.01
N VAL A 120 -16.29 -2.10 6.30
CA VAL A 120 -17.60 -2.16 5.64
C VAL A 120 -17.42 -2.89 4.31
N GLU A 121 -17.54 -4.21 4.38
CA GLU A 121 -17.62 -5.06 3.19
C GLU A 121 -18.98 -4.84 2.51
N ARG A 122 -19.01 -4.05 1.43
CA ARG A 122 -20.14 -4.03 0.51
C ARG A 122 -19.72 -4.70 -0.79
N ALA A 123 -20.09 -5.97 -0.94
CA ALA A 123 -20.14 -6.62 -2.24
C ALA A 123 -21.22 -5.91 -3.08
N LEU A 124 -20.82 -5.28 -4.18
CA LEU A 124 -21.79 -4.97 -5.23
C LEU A 124 -21.88 -6.22 -6.11
N PRO A 125 -23.07 -6.78 -6.36
CA PRO A 125 -23.23 -7.82 -7.36
C PRO A 125 -22.85 -7.23 -8.72
N TYR A 126 -21.99 -7.93 -9.45
CA TYR A 126 -21.67 -7.60 -10.84
C TYR A 126 -22.96 -7.64 -11.67
N ALA A 127 -23.20 -6.59 -12.43
CA ALA A 127 -24.07 -6.56 -13.60
C ALA A 127 -23.19 -6.34 -14.83
#